data_AF-A0A4U1AI88-F1
#
_entry.id   AF-A0A4U1AI88-F1
#
_cell.length_a   1.000
_cell.length_b   1.000
_cell.length_c   1.000
_cell.angle_alpha   90.00
_cell.angle_beta   90.00
_cell.angle_gamma   90.00
#
_symmetry.space_group_name_H-M   'P 1'
#
loop_
_entity.id
_entity.type
_entity.pdbx_description
1 polymer ?
#
loop_
_entity_poly.entity_id
_entity_poly.type
_entity_poly.pdbx_seq_one_letter_code
_entity_poly.pdbx_strand_id
1 'polypeptide(L)'
;MRPSTGLLMTLMILSMLGGAVAHTVLIKRGEQAENLQILQGVVASLGLSDLALSTEARYTRHPAVSDPVVVSMDHPGAIDHFPSTFFWAPVARP
;
A
#
# COMPACT_ATOMS: atom_id res chain seq x y z
N MET A 1 8.39 26.58 33.95
CA MET A 1 7.65 26.72 32.68
C MET A 1 6.18 26.52 32.97
N ARG A 2 5.27 27.34 32.43
CA ARG A 2 3.82 27.09 32.60
C ARG A 2 3.45 25.84 31.78
N PRO A 3 2.64 24.92 32.31
CA PRO A 3 2.28 23.68 31.61
C PRO A 3 1.60 23.94 30.25
N SER A 4 0.87 25.05 30.14
CA SER A 4 0.26 25.52 28.89
C SER A 4 1.28 25.84 27.78
N THR A 5 2.49 26.31 28.15
CA THR A 5 3.54 26.60 27.18
C THR A 5 4.11 25.31 26.56
N GLY A 6 4.26 24.24 27.34
CA GLY A 6 4.73 22.95 26.84
C GLY A 6 3.74 22.33 25.85
N LEU A 7 2.44 22.36 26.17
CA LEU A 7 1.39 21.85 25.29
C LEU A 7 1.37 22.61 23.95
N LEU A 8 1.47 23.94 23.97
CA LEU A 8 1.51 24.75 22.75
C LEU A 8 2.72 24.41 21.87
N MET A 9 3.90 24.22 22.46
CA MET A 9 5.08 23.81 21.69
C MET A 9 4.89 22.43 21.05
N THR A 10 4.33 21.47 21.78
CA THR A 10 4.07 20.12 21.23
C THR A 10 3.07 20.15 20.08
N LEU A 11 2.00 20.93 20.18
CA LEU A 11 1.02 21.09 19.11
C LEU A 11 1.63 21.77 17.88
N MET A 12 2.47 22.78 18.07
CA MET A 12 3.16 23.46 16.97
C MET A 12 4.07 22.49 16.21
N ILE A 13 4.85 21.67 16.94
CA ILE A 13 5.72 20.65 16.34
C ILE A 13 4.91 19.61 15.57
N LEU A 14 3.82 19.09 16.15
CA LEU A 14 2.95 18.13 15.48
C LEU A 14 2.30 18.71 14.22
N SER A 15 1.86 19.97 14.28
CA SER A 15 1.28 20.65 13.11
C SER A 15 2.30 20.82 11.98
N MET A 16 3.55 21.13 12.32
CA MET A 16 4.62 21.31 11.34
C MET A 16 4.99 19.96 10.68
N LEU A 17 5.09 18.89 11.47
CA LEU A 17 5.30 17.53 10.98
C LEU A 17 4.14 17.07 10.08
N GLY A 18 2.90 17.27 10.52
CA GLY A 18 1.71 16.92 9.74
C GLY A 18 1.64 17.69 8.42
N GLY A 19 1.97 18.99 8.44
CA GLY A 19 2.03 19.82 7.24
C GLY A 19 3.10 19.36 6.25
N ALA A 20 4.29 19.00 6.72
CA ALA A 20 5.36 18.47 5.87
C ALA A 20 4.95 17.15 5.18
N VAL A 21 4.34 16.22 5.92
CA VAL A 21 3.82 14.97 5.35
C VAL A 21 2.73 15.26 4.31
N ALA A 22 1.75 16.10 4.65
CA ALA A 22 0.66 16.44 3.74
C ALA A 22 1.16 17.07 2.43
N HIS A 23 2.14 17.97 2.50
CA HIS A 23 2.77 18.57 1.33
C HIS A 23 3.42 17.52 0.42
N THR A 24 4.20 16.58 1.00
CA THR A 24 4.82 15.50 0.20
C THR A 24 3.79 14.57 -0.44
N VAL A 25 2.70 14.27 0.25
CA VAL A 25 1.61 13.43 -0.29
C VAL A 25 0.90 14.15 -1.43
N LEU A 26 0.63 15.44 -1.32
CA LEU A 26 -0.04 16.21 -2.37
C LEU A 26 0.80 16.29 -3.65
N ILE A 27 2.12 16.49 -3.54
CA ILE A 27 3.01 16.50 -4.71
C ILE A 27 3.05 15.11 -5.36
N LYS A 28 3.28 14.06 -4.56
CA LYS A 28 3.38 12.69 -5.09
C LYS A 28 2.09 12.16 -5.70
N ARG A 29 0.92 12.65 -5.27
CA ARG A 29 -0.38 12.27 -5.85
C ARG A 29 -0.48 12.60 -7.35
N GLY A 30 0.10 13.72 -7.79
CA GLY A 30 0.11 14.10 -9.21
C GLY A 30 0.90 13.11 -10.05
N GLU A 31 2.12 12.80 -9.63
CA GLU A 31 3.00 11.81 -10.28
C GLU A 31 2.39 10.40 -10.26
N GLN A 32 1.72 10.03 -9.16
CA GLN A 32 1.04 8.74 -9.05
C GLN A 32 -0.15 8.63 -10.02
N ALA A 33 -0.92 9.71 -10.23
CA ALA A 33 -2.05 9.70 -11.14
C ALA A 33 -1.61 9.50 -12.60
N GLU A 34 -0.51 10.14 -13.01
CA GLU A 34 0.08 9.93 -14.34
C GLU A 34 0.57 8.50 -14.53
N ASN A 35 1.30 7.95 -13.55
CA ASN A 35 1.75 6.56 -13.58
C ASN A 35 0.58 5.57 -13.65
N LEU A 36 -0.52 5.84 -12.94
CA LEU A 36 -1.71 4.99 -12.96
C LEU A 36 -2.34 4.94 -14.36
N GLN A 37 -2.38 6.06 -15.09
CA GLN A 37 -2.89 6.10 -16.46
C GLN A 37 -2.04 5.26 -17.41
N ILE A 38 -0.72 5.33 -17.28
CA ILE A 38 0.21 4.49 -18.07
C ILE A 38 -0.04 3.00 -17.79
N LEU A 39 -0.14 2.63 -16.51
CA LEU A 39 -0.39 1.25 -16.09
C LEU A 39 -1.75 0.72 -16.59
N GLN A 40 -2.80 1.54 -16.59
CA GLN A 40 -4.10 1.18 -17.16
C GLN A 40 -4.02 0.86 -18.65
N GLY A 41 -3.23 1.63 -19.42
CA GLY A 41 -2.97 1.33 -20.83
C GLY A 41 -2.29 -0.03 -21.03
N VAL A 42 -1.30 -0.36 -20.17
CA VAL A 42 -0.64 -1.67 -20.18
C VAL A 42 -1.63 -2.80 -19.85
N VAL A 43 -2.41 -2.66 -18.77
CA VAL A 43 -3.45 -3.62 -18.36
C VAL A 43 -4.41 -3.91 -19.52
N ALA A 44 -4.91 -2.87 -20.19
CA ALA A 44 -5.80 -3.01 -21.34
C ALA A 44 -5.13 -3.73 -22.52
N SER A 45 -3.87 -3.37 -22.86
CA SER A 45 -3.14 -4.01 -23.95
C SER A 45 -2.84 -5.49 -23.73
N LEU A 46 -2.73 -5.91 -22.47
CA LEU A 46 -2.50 -7.30 -22.08
C LEU A 46 -3.81 -8.08 -21.87
N GLY A 47 -4.97 -7.42 -21.97
CA GLY A 47 -6.28 -8.05 -21.74
C GLY A 47 -6.51 -8.45 -20.28
N LEU A 48 -5.84 -7.79 -19.33
CA LEU A 48 -5.99 -8.05 -17.90
C LEU A 48 -7.23 -7.33 -17.35
N SER A 49 -7.87 -7.90 -16.33
CA SER A 49 -9.06 -7.30 -15.69
C SER A 49 -8.72 -6.11 -14.78
N ASP A 50 -7.51 -6.09 -14.22
CA ASP A 50 -6.97 -5.02 -13.36
C ASP A 50 -5.44 -5.08 -13.36
N LEU A 51 -4.78 -4.14 -12.68
CA LEU A 51 -3.35 -4.16 -12.40
C LEU A 51 -2.98 -5.37 -11.54
N ALA A 52 -2.68 -6.48 -12.21
CA ALA A 52 -2.19 -7.69 -11.56
C ALA A 52 -0.76 -7.46 -11.05
N LEU A 53 -0.63 -7.06 -9.78
CA LEU A 53 0.68 -6.91 -9.11
C LEU A 53 1.36 -8.27 -8.86
N SER A 54 0.60 -9.36 -8.95
CA SER A 54 1.11 -10.73 -8.97
C SER A 54 0.35 -11.54 -10.02
N THR A 55 1.05 -12.44 -10.71
CA THR A 55 0.46 -13.38 -11.68
C THR A 55 -0.21 -14.57 -10.99
N GLU A 56 -0.11 -14.66 -9.67
CA GLU A 56 -0.67 -15.75 -8.87
C GLU A 56 -1.89 -15.26 -8.09
N ALA A 57 -2.98 -16.01 -8.19
CA ALA A 57 -4.19 -15.78 -7.41
C ALA A 57 -4.40 -16.95 -6.46
N ARG A 58 -4.32 -16.72 -5.14
CA ARG A 58 -4.52 -17.78 -4.13
C ARG A 58 -5.81 -18.58 -4.34
N TYR A 59 -6.88 -17.92 -4.77
CA TYR A 59 -8.17 -18.55 -5.05
C TYR A 59 -8.17 -19.54 -6.22
N THR A 60 -7.13 -19.58 -7.05
CA THR A 60 -7.03 -20.58 -8.13
C THR A 60 -6.46 -21.92 -7.66
N ARG A 61 -5.78 -21.97 -6.50
CA ARG A 61 -5.20 -23.21 -5.94
C ARG A 61 -6.23 -24.04 -5.17
N HIS A 62 -6.99 -23.39 -4.30
CA HIS A 62 -8.07 -24.02 -3.55
C HIS A 62 -9.29 -23.09 -3.48
N PRO A 63 -10.12 -23.05 -4.53
CA PRO A 63 -11.30 -22.17 -4.60
C PRO A 63 -12.28 -22.34 -3.43
N ALA A 64 -12.30 -23.53 -2.80
CA ALA A 64 -13.16 -23.85 -1.67
C ALA A 64 -12.59 -23.44 -0.30
N VAL A 65 -11.31 -23.09 -0.21
CA VAL A 65 -10.58 -22.87 1.06
C VAL A 65 -9.98 -21.46 1.15
N SER A 66 -9.88 -20.75 0.03
CA SER A 66 -9.38 -19.38 0.01
C SER A 66 -10.44 -18.38 0.49
N ASP A 67 -10.22 -17.77 1.66
CA ASP A 67 -10.97 -16.60 2.10
C ASP A 67 -10.50 -15.34 1.32
N PRO A 68 -11.40 -14.56 0.69
CA PRO A 68 -11.04 -13.33 -0.01
C PRO A 68 -10.43 -12.23 0.87
N VAL A 69 -10.64 -12.30 2.18
CA VAL A 69 -10.34 -11.23 3.15
C VAL A 69 -9.11 -11.56 4.00
N VAL A 70 -8.68 -12.83 4.06
CA VAL A 70 -7.56 -13.25 4.90
C VAL A 70 -6.26 -13.39 4.11
N VAL A 71 -5.27 -12.58 4.48
CA VAL A 71 -3.96 -12.45 3.81
C VAL A 71 -3.15 -13.75 3.83
N SER A 72 -3.28 -14.56 4.89
CA SER A 72 -2.66 -15.88 4.98
C SER A 72 -3.44 -16.79 5.92
N MET A 73 -4.21 -17.75 5.41
CA MET A 73 -4.78 -18.86 6.17
C MET A 73 -5.44 -19.83 5.19
N ASP A 74 -4.65 -20.73 4.60
CA ASP A 74 -5.22 -21.95 4.04
C ASP A 74 -5.46 -22.96 5.20
N HIS A 75 -4.59 -22.95 6.22
CA HIS A 75 -4.77 -23.63 7.51
C HIS A 75 -3.93 -22.97 8.62
N PRO A 76 -4.23 -23.21 9.92
CA PRO A 76 -3.44 -22.66 11.02
C PRO A 76 -1.97 -23.09 10.92
N GLY A 77 -1.04 -22.13 11.00
CA GLY A 77 0.41 -22.39 10.94
C GLY A 77 0.98 -22.70 9.55
N ALA A 78 0.19 -22.54 8.48
CA ALA A 78 0.69 -22.70 7.11
C ALA A 78 1.77 -21.65 6.78
N ILE A 79 2.90 -22.11 6.26
CA ILE A 79 3.87 -21.24 5.59
C ILE A 79 3.45 -21.18 4.12
N ASP A 80 3.08 -19.99 3.65
CA ASP A 80 2.69 -19.81 2.26
C ASP A 80 3.91 -19.98 1.35
N HIS A 81 3.84 -20.90 0.40
CA HIS A 81 4.91 -21.14 -0.57
C HIS A 81 5.07 -19.94 -1.52
N PHE A 82 4.01 -19.15 -1.72
CA PHE A 82 4.04 -17.96 -2.56
C PHE A 82 3.20 -16.85 -1.92
N PRO A 83 3.82 -15.98 -1.09
CA PRO A 83 3.14 -14.92 -0.34
C PRO A 83 2.75 -13.74 -1.25
N SER A 84 2.09 -13.98 -2.38
CA SER A 84 1.70 -12.97 -3.38
C SER A 84 0.75 -11.89 -2.84
N THR A 85 0.17 -12.10 -1.65
CA THR A 85 -0.65 -11.13 -0.90
C THR A 85 0.17 -10.23 0.03
N PHE A 86 1.47 -10.52 0.21
CA PHE A 86 2.36 -9.68 1.01
C PHE A 86 3.08 -8.68 0.11
N PHE A 87 2.76 -7.41 0.33
CA PHE A 87 3.46 -6.30 -0.32
C PHE A 87 4.40 -5.64 0.67
N TRP A 88 5.67 -5.52 0.30
CA TRP A 88 6.61 -4.66 0.99
C TRP A 88 6.78 -3.37 0.22
N ALA A 89 6.91 -2.26 0.95
CA ALA A 89 7.31 -1.02 0.33
C ALA A 89 8.69 -1.22 -0.32
N PRO A 90 8.88 -0.77 -1.58
CA PRO A 90 10.18 -0.85 -2.23
C PRO A 90 11.20 -0.06 -1.41
N VAL A 91 12.41 -0.61 -1.28
CA VAL A 91 13.54 0.14 -0.70
C VAL A 91 13.76 1.37 -1.57
N ALA A 92 13.72 2.56 -0.96
CA ALA A 92 14.00 3.79 -1.68
C ALA A 92 15.41 3.71 -2.26
N ARG A 93 15.52 3.93 -3.58
CA ARG A 93 16.82 3.96 -4.27
C ARG A 93 17.69 5.04 -3.58
N PRO A 94 18.95 4.73 -3.21
CA PRO A 94 19.81 5.65 -2.48
C PRO A 94 20.11 6.93 -3.27
#